data_AF-A0AAN0LX62-F1
#
_entry.id   AF-A0AAN0LX62-F1
#
_cell.length_a   1.000
_cell.length_b   1.000
_cell.length_c   1.000
_cell.angle_alpha   90.00
_cell.angle_beta   90.00
_cell.angle_gamma   90.00
#
_symmetry.space_group_name_H-M   'P 1'
#
loop_
_entity.id
_entity.type
_entity.pdbx_description
1 polymer ?
#
loop_
_entity_poly.entity_id
_entity_poly.type
_entity_poly.pdbx_seq_one_letter_code
_entity_poly.pdbx_strand_id
1 'polypeptide(L)'
;MYREGHTLKVVITDVNKDTKGAQILVSRADAMLVRRLFENEVPEIFDGQVEIKAIAREAGERTKVAVYSHDPDIDPIGACIGPRGQRVQAIIEELKGEKIDIFEWSEDMIELVKNALAPRKLLQCSQMKKTKVLSLLSMIHNYH
;
A
#
# COMPACT_ATOMS: atom_id res chain seq x y z
N MET A 1 -20.71 -8.58 2.33
CA MET A 1 -21.75 -8.39 1.28
C MET A 1 -21.95 -6.91 0.99
N TYR A 2 -22.24 -6.56 -0.26
CA TYR A 2 -22.70 -5.21 -0.65
C TYR A 2 -24.24 -5.23 -0.69
N ARG A 3 -24.88 -4.16 -0.24
CA ARG A 3 -26.35 -4.01 -0.26
C ARG A 3 -26.70 -2.74 -1.03
N GLU A 4 -27.88 -2.75 -1.65
CA GLU A 4 -28.43 -1.56 -2.27
C GLU A 4 -28.54 -0.43 -1.24
N GLY A 5 -28.27 0.80 -1.70
CA GLY A 5 -28.22 2.00 -0.84
C GLY A 5 -26.87 2.28 -0.17
N HIS A 6 -25.89 1.36 -0.24
CA HIS A 6 -24.55 1.62 0.28
C HIS A 6 -23.73 2.48 -0.69
N THR A 7 -23.11 3.55 -0.18
CA THR A 7 -22.10 4.30 -0.93
C THR A 7 -20.78 3.55 -0.91
N LEU A 8 -20.11 3.44 -2.05
CA LEU A 8 -18.84 2.73 -2.21
C LEU A 8 -17.84 3.59 -2.97
N LYS A 9 -16.63 3.72 -2.43
CA LYS A 9 -15.50 4.28 -3.18
C LYS A 9 -14.96 3.22 -4.14
N VAL A 10 -14.81 3.57 -5.41
CA VAL A 10 -14.33 2.67 -6.46
C VAL A 10 -13.38 3.44 -7.37
N VAL A 11 -12.52 2.72 -8.07
CA VAL A 11 -11.76 3.29 -9.18
C VAL A 11 -12.35 2.85 -10.51
N ILE A 12 -12.36 3.74 -11.49
CA ILE A 12 -12.76 3.41 -12.86
C ILE A 12 -11.58 2.72 -13.53
N THR A 13 -11.78 1.50 -14.03
CA THR A 13 -10.75 0.74 -14.74
C THR A 13 -10.90 0.81 -16.25
N ASP A 14 -12.13 0.99 -16.75
CA ASP A 14 -12.38 1.10 -18.19
C ASP A 14 -13.67 1.89 -18.47
N VAL A 15 -13.72 2.52 -19.64
CA VAL A 15 -14.90 3.23 -20.14
C VAL A 15 -15.14 2.79 -21.58
N ASN A 16 -16.11 1.91 -21.78
CA ASN A 16 -16.50 1.46 -23.11
C ASN A 16 -17.59 2.38 -23.67
N LYS A 17 -17.34 2.96 -24.84
CA LYS A 17 -18.28 3.82 -25.56
C LYS A 17 -18.92 3.04 -26.71
N ASP A 18 -19.80 2.10 -26.37
CA ASP A 18 -20.60 1.39 -27.36
C ASP A 18 -21.82 2.21 -27.79
N THR A 19 -22.34 1.91 -28.99
CA THR A 19 -23.49 2.61 -29.60
C THR A 19 -24.79 2.52 -28.80
N LYS A 20 -24.86 1.63 -27.80
CA LYS A 20 -26.02 1.46 -26.89
C LYS A 20 -25.89 2.25 -25.57
N GLY A 21 -24.83 3.05 -25.40
CA GLY A 21 -24.57 3.85 -24.21
C GLY A 21 -23.21 3.55 -23.58
N ALA A 22 -22.64 4.55 -22.89
CA ALA A 22 -21.36 4.40 -22.22
C ALA A 22 -21.48 3.46 -21.02
N GLN A 23 -20.62 2.45 -20.96
CA GLN A 23 -20.48 1.55 -19.81
C GLN A 23 -19.18 1.86 -19.08
N ILE A 24 -19.25 2.00 -17.76
CA ILE A 24 -18.09 2.28 -16.91
C ILE A 24 -17.81 1.04 -16.08
N LEU A 25 -16.63 0.46 -16.26
CA LEU A 25 -16.16 -0.63 -15.41
C LEU A 25 -15.44 -0.04 -14.20
N VAL A 26 -15.81 -0.53 -13.02
CA VAL A 26 -15.24 -0.08 -11.76
C VAL A 26 -14.64 -1.25 -10.98
N SER A 27 -13.59 -0.98 -10.21
CA SER A 27 -12.92 -1.97 -9.39
C SER A 27 -12.72 -1.46 -7.97
N ARG A 28 -12.83 -2.40 -7.02
CA ARG A 28 -12.36 -2.22 -5.63
C ARG A 28 -11.13 -3.08 -5.31
N ALA A 29 -10.76 -3.99 -6.19
CA ALA A 29 -9.60 -4.86 -6.02
C ALA A 29 -8.30 -4.20 -6.51
N ASP A 30 -8.40 -3.19 -7.37
CA ASP A 30 -7.25 -2.51 -7.95
C ASP A 30 -6.43 -1.74 -6.88
N ALA A 31 -5.10 -1.84 -6.92
CA ALA A 31 -4.20 -1.12 -6.02
C ALA A 31 -4.34 0.41 -6.11
N MET A 32 -4.81 0.93 -7.25
CA MET A 32 -5.12 2.35 -7.43
C MET A 32 -6.15 2.85 -6.42
N LEU A 33 -7.10 2.02 -6.00
CA LEU A 33 -8.05 2.42 -4.96
C LEU A 33 -7.32 2.77 -3.66
N VAL A 34 -6.36 1.94 -3.24
CA VAL A 34 -5.57 2.19 -2.02
C VAL A 34 -4.79 3.50 -2.17
N ARG A 35 -4.14 3.72 -3.32
CA ARG A 35 -3.43 4.97 -3.59
C ARG A 35 -4.33 6.20 -3.40
N ARG A 36 -5.52 6.18 -4.02
CA ARG A 36 -6.49 7.28 -3.91
C ARG A 36 -7.05 7.45 -2.51
N LEU A 37 -7.19 6.37 -1.73
CA LEU A 37 -7.62 6.47 -0.34
C LEU A 37 -6.55 7.15 0.52
N PHE A 38 -5.28 6.80 0.33
CA PHE A 38 -4.17 7.49 1.01
C PHE A 38 -4.08 8.96 0.62
N GLU A 39 -4.18 9.29 -0.68
CA GLU A 39 -4.19 10.69 -1.14
C GLU A 39 -5.33 11.51 -0.52
N ASN A 40 -6.49 10.90 -0.25
CA ASN A 40 -7.61 11.60 0.39
C ASN A 40 -7.45 11.73 1.91
N GLU A 41 -6.79 10.79 2.58
CA GLU A 41 -6.72 10.71 4.04
C GLU A 41 -5.45 11.36 4.62
N VAL A 42 -4.37 11.42 3.83
CA VAL A 42 -3.04 11.89 4.26
C VAL A 42 -2.68 13.18 3.50
N PRO A 43 -2.79 14.36 4.13
CA PRO A 43 -2.48 15.65 3.51
C PRO A 43 -1.07 15.73 2.93
N GLU A 44 -0.09 15.13 3.61
CA GLU A 44 1.31 15.12 3.18
C GLU A 44 1.49 14.38 1.85
N ILE A 45 0.65 13.37 1.56
CA ILE A 45 0.62 12.67 0.27
C ILE A 45 -0.08 13.52 -0.79
N PHE A 46 -1.18 14.17 -0.43
CA PHE A 46 -1.91 15.06 -1.33
C PHE A 46 -1.05 16.23 -1.81
N ASP A 47 -0.28 16.83 -0.89
CA ASP A 47 0.61 17.96 -1.14
C ASP A 47 1.93 17.54 -1.83
N GLY A 48 2.17 16.23 -1.97
CA GLY A 48 3.37 15.68 -2.61
C GLY A 48 4.64 15.72 -1.75
N GLN A 49 4.54 16.03 -0.46
CA GLN A 49 5.64 15.97 0.50
C GLN A 49 6.04 14.52 0.80
N VAL A 50 5.04 13.62 0.87
CA VAL A 50 5.22 12.18 0.97
C VAL A 50 4.72 11.52 -0.32
N GLU A 51 5.51 10.60 -0.88
CA GLU A 51 5.17 9.88 -2.09
C GLU A 51 4.99 8.38 -1.81
N ILE A 52 3.91 7.80 -2.34
CA ILE A 52 3.75 6.35 -2.41
C ILE A 52 4.55 5.83 -3.60
N LYS A 53 5.67 5.14 -3.32
CA LYS A 53 6.58 4.58 -4.33
C LYS A 53 6.09 3.26 -4.91
N ALA A 54 5.46 2.43 -4.08
CA ALA A 54 4.97 1.11 -4.50
C ALA A 54 3.81 0.65 -3.63
N ILE A 55 2.91 -0.13 -4.24
CA ILE A 55 1.81 -0.83 -3.55
C ILE A 55 1.80 -2.28 -4.02
N ALA A 56 1.87 -3.22 -3.08
CA ALA A 56 1.63 -4.63 -3.32
C ALA A 56 0.36 -5.04 -2.56
N ARG A 57 -0.67 -5.49 -3.28
CA ARG A 57 -2.03 -5.66 -2.74
C ARG A 57 -2.59 -7.04 -3.01
N GLU A 58 -3.03 -7.70 -1.94
CA GLU A 58 -3.93 -8.85 -1.95
C GLU A 58 -5.29 -8.37 -1.42
N ALA A 59 -6.17 -8.00 -2.36
CA ALA A 59 -7.40 -7.26 -2.04
C ALA A 59 -8.30 -8.02 -1.05
N GLY A 60 -8.72 -7.34 0.01
CA GLY A 60 -9.51 -7.91 1.10
C GLY A 60 -8.71 -8.64 2.18
N GLU A 61 -7.42 -8.89 1.98
CA GLU A 61 -6.57 -9.56 2.95
C GLU A 61 -5.47 -8.64 3.48
N ARG A 62 -4.51 -8.27 2.63
CA ARG A 62 -3.32 -7.52 3.04
C ARG A 62 -2.76 -6.65 1.91
N THR A 63 -2.39 -5.43 2.26
CA THR A 63 -1.68 -4.51 1.38
C THR A 63 -0.42 -3.98 2.05
N LYS A 64 0.67 -3.99 1.30
CA LYS A 64 1.93 -3.36 1.66
C LYS A 64 2.13 -2.09 0.86
N VAL A 65 2.42 -1.00 1.54
CA VAL A 65 2.60 0.34 0.94
C VAL A 65 3.99 0.86 1.28
N ALA A 66 4.77 1.15 0.24
CA ALA A 66 6.09 1.75 0.39
C ALA A 66 6.00 3.27 0.21
N VAL A 67 6.46 4.02 1.21
CA VAL A 67 6.36 5.48 1.23
C VAL A 67 7.73 6.13 1.37
N TYR A 68 7.90 7.30 0.77
CA TYR A 68 9.13 8.08 0.80
C TYR A 68 8.79 9.54 1.10
N SER A 69 9.59 10.22 1.92
CA SER A 69 9.43 11.66 2.15
C SER A 69 10.41 12.44 1.30
N HIS A 70 9.93 13.47 0.60
CA HIS A 70 10.77 14.47 -0.08
C HIS A 70 11.24 15.57 0.87
N ASP A 71 10.62 15.67 2.05
CA ASP A 71 11.00 16.58 3.13
C ASP A 71 11.68 15.78 4.26
N PRO A 72 12.97 16.05 4.58
CA PRO A 72 13.70 15.33 5.63
C PRO A 72 13.12 15.55 7.04
N ASP A 73 12.32 16.60 7.26
CA ASP A 73 11.70 16.89 8.54
C ASP A 73 10.37 16.14 8.74
N ILE A 74 9.90 15.41 7.71
CA ILE A 74 8.65 14.65 7.73
C ILE A 74 8.93 13.14 7.77
N ASP A 75 8.42 12.48 8.80
CA ASP A 75 8.38 11.02 8.86
C ASP A 75 7.25 10.49 7.94
N PRO A 76 7.58 9.78 6.84
CA PRO A 76 6.56 9.32 5.89
C PRO A 76 5.67 8.22 6.49
N ILE A 77 6.19 7.39 7.41
CA ILE A 77 5.40 6.35 8.08
C ILE A 77 4.43 7.00 9.06
N GLY A 78 4.93 7.88 9.92
CA GLY A 78 4.15 8.64 10.89
C GLY A 78 3.02 9.45 10.24
N ALA A 79 3.29 10.12 9.12
CA ALA A 79 2.29 10.86 8.35
C ALA A 79 1.14 9.95 7.88
N CYS A 80 1.47 8.75 7.41
CA CYS A 80 0.48 7.78 6.91
C CYS A 80 -0.34 7.13 8.03
N ILE A 81 0.26 6.89 9.20
CA ILE A 81 -0.43 6.32 10.36
C ILE A 81 -1.36 7.37 10.99
N GLY A 82 -0.88 8.60 11.12
CA GLY A 82 -1.58 9.70 11.79
C GLY A 82 -1.71 9.51 13.31
N PRO A 83 -2.33 10.49 14.01
CA PRO A 83 -2.47 10.43 15.46
C PRO A 83 -3.20 9.16 15.92
N ARG A 84 -2.55 8.34 16.77
CA ARG A 84 -3.10 7.06 17.26
C ARG A 84 -3.55 6.09 16.15
N GLY A 85 -2.98 6.18 14.95
CA GLY A 85 -3.34 5.30 13.84
C GLY A 85 -4.64 5.67 13.12
N GLN A 86 -5.23 6.84 13.39
CA GLN A 86 -6.56 7.18 12.88
C GLN A 86 -6.66 7.15 11.34
N ARG A 87 -5.61 7.60 10.63
CA ARG A 87 -5.63 7.75 9.17
C ARG A 87 -5.61 6.39 8.50
N VAL A 88 -4.63 5.56 8.86
CA VAL A 88 -4.55 4.18 8.33
C VAL A 88 -5.78 3.35 8.72
N GLN A 89 -6.34 3.56 9.92
CA GLN A 89 -7.52 2.85 10.38
C GLN A 89 -8.77 3.20 9.56
N ALA A 90 -8.96 4.47 9.19
CA ALA A 90 -10.05 4.89 8.31
C ALA A 90 -9.97 4.21 6.93
N ILE A 91 -8.75 4.04 6.39
CA ILE A 91 -8.52 3.33 5.13
C ILE A 91 -8.82 1.82 5.28
N ILE A 92 -8.37 1.19 6.37
CA ILE A 92 -8.66 -0.22 6.68
C ILE A 92 -10.18 -0.45 6.75
N GLU A 93 -10.91 0.45 7.41
CA GLU A 93 -12.37 0.39 7.52
C GLU A 93 -13.07 0.53 6.17
N GLU A 94 -12.64 1.49 5.34
CA GLU A 94 -13.14 1.65 3.96
C GLU A 94 -12.88 0.38 3.13
N LEU A 95 -11.75 -0.30 3.33
CA LEU A 95 -11.40 -1.55 2.66
C LEU A 95 -11.99 -2.79 3.35
N LYS A 96 -12.89 -2.61 4.33
CA LYS A 96 -13.59 -3.68 5.06
C LYS A 96 -12.67 -4.63 5.84
N GLY A 97 -11.64 -4.08 6.47
CA GLY A 97 -10.73 -4.82 7.33
C GLY A 97 -9.48 -5.38 6.64
N GLU A 98 -9.23 -5.00 5.39
CA GLU A 98 -7.96 -5.30 4.71
C GLU A 98 -6.78 -4.76 5.54
N LYS A 99 -5.81 -5.62 5.89
CA LYS A 99 -4.66 -5.20 6.72
C LYS A 99 -3.70 -4.36 5.89
N ILE A 100 -3.23 -3.25 6.44
CA ILE A 100 -2.26 -2.39 5.75
C ILE A 100 -0.95 -2.36 6.55
N ASP A 101 0.16 -2.73 5.91
CA ASP A 101 1.50 -2.45 6.43
C ASP A 101 2.12 -1.31 5.62
N ILE A 102 2.56 -0.26 6.32
CA ILE A 102 3.29 0.87 5.73
C ILE A 102 4.75 0.71 6.11
N PHE A 103 5.66 0.91 5.15
CA PHE A 103 7.09 0.88 5.39
C PHE A 103 7.80 1.92 4.54
N GLU A 104 8.97 2.34 5.00
CA GLU A 104 9.79 3.32 4.31
C GLU A 104 10.49 2.70 3.10
N TRP A 105 10.37 3.37 1.96
CA TRP A 105 11.07 3.05 0.73
C TRP A 105 12.53 3.48 0.83
N SER A 106 13.43 2.61 0.37
CA SER A 106 14.85 2.92 0.20
C SER A 106 15.29 2.59 -1.23
N GLU A 107 16.24 3.38 -1.75
CA GLU A 107 16.92 3.06 -3.01
C GLU A 107 17.91 1.89 -2.84
N ASP A 108 18.40 1.67 -1.60
CA ASP A 108 19.18 0.49 -1.28
C ASP A 108 18.25 -0.74 -1.24
N MET A 109 18.53 -1.69 -2.14
CA MET A 109 17.68 -2.87 -2.32
C MET A 109 17.64 -3.76 -1.07
N ILE A 110 18.72 -3.81 -0.29
CA ILE A 110 18.79 -4.63 0.92
C ILE A 110 17.94 -4.00 2.02
N GLU A 111 18.03 -2.68 2.20
CA GLU A 111 17.21 -1.92 3.13
C GLU A 111 15.72 -1.96 2.77
N LEU A 112 15.40 -1.73 1.49
CA LEU A 112 14.02 -1.82 0.99
C LEU A 112 13.37 -3.16 1.34
N VAL A 113 14.09 -4.26 1.13
CA VAL A 113 13.57 -5.62 1.37
C VAL A 113 13.47 -5.92 2.86
N LYS A 114 14.40 -5.41 3.68
CA LYS A 114 14.30 -5.46 5.15
C LYS A 114 13.04 -4.76 5.63
N ASN A 115 12.79 -3.55 5.14
CA ASN A 115 11.62 -2.75 5.51
C ASN A 115 10.32 -3.41 5.04
N ALA A 116 10.27 -3.90 3.80
CA ALA A 116 9.10 -4.56 3.23
C ALA A 116 8.69 -5.83 4.00
N LEU A 117 9.64 -6.55 4.57
CA LEU A 117 9.37 -7.76 5.36
C LEU A 117 8.99 -7.50 6.81
N ALA A 118 9.08 -6.25 7.29
CA ALA A 118 8.57 -5.88 8.60
C ALA A 118 7.08 -6.26 8.73
N PRO A 119 6.65 -6.80 9.89
CA PRO A 119 7.39 -6.94 11.16
C PRO A 119 8.30 -8.19 11.27
N ARG A 120 8.40 -9.01 10.22
CA ARG A 120 9.17 -10.27 10.25
C ARG A 120 10.68 -9.97 10.16
N LYS A 121 11.45 -10.44 11.13
CA LYS A 121 12.92 -10.24 11.15
C LYS A 121 13.60 -11.03 10.03
N LEU A 122 14.38 -10.32 9.22
CA LEU A 122 15.32 -10.89 8.27
C LEU A 122 16.63 -11.26 8.96
N LEU A 123 17.15 -12.46 8.70
CA LEU A 123 18.47 -12.86 9.20
C LEU A 123 19.58 -12.46 8.24
N GLN A 124 19.40 -12.78 6.96
CA GLN A 124 20.41 -12.56 5.94
C GLN A 124 19.74 -12.27 4.60
N CYS A 125 20.25 -11.24 3.94
CA CYS A 125 19.87 -10.85 2.59
C CYS A 125 21.17 -10.67 1.79
N SER A 126 21.29 -11.36 0.65
CA SER A 126 22.43 -11.18 -0.27
C SER A 126 21.94 -11.02 -1.71
N GLN A 127 22.54 -10.07 -2.41
CA GLN A 127 22.22 -9.78 -3.81
C GLN A 127 23.08 -10.65 -4.73
N MET A 128 22.43 -11.37 -5.65
CA MET A 128 23.14 -12.18 -6.65
C MET A 128 23.54 -11.32 -7.86
N LYS A 129 24.78 -11.43 -8.34
CA LYS A 129 25.34 -10.51 -9.37
C LYS A 129 24.77 -10.65 -10.79
N LYS A 130 24.06 -11.75 -11.10
CA LYS A 130 23.64 -12.06 -12.49
C LYS A 130 22.17 -11.75 -12.81
N THR A 131 21.34 -11.58 -11.79
CA THR A 131 19.92 -11.25 -11.91
C THR A 131 19.59 -10.40 -10.69
N LYS A 132 18.65 -9.45 -10.77
CA LYS A 132 18.11 -8.73 -9.58
C LYS A 132 17.29 -9.66 -8.67
N VAL A 133 17.86 -10.82 -8.34
CA VAL A 133 17.34 -11.84 -7.45
C VAL A 133 18.10 -11.70 -6.15
N LEU A 134 17.35 -11.55 -5.07
CA LEU A 134 17.88 -11.58 -3.72
C LEU A 134 17.66 -12.96 -3.14
N SER A 135 18.70 -13.49 -2.51
CA SER A 135 18.56 -14.65 -1.65
C SER A 135 18.15 -14.16 -0.27
N LEU A 136 16.97 -14.60 0.19
CA LEU A 136 16.41 -14.29 1.50
C LEU A 136 16.45 -15.55 2.36
N LEU A 137 17.23 -15.51 3.45
CA LEU A 137 17.14 -16.53 4.49
C LEU A 137 16.25 -15.99 5.61
N SER A 138 15.00 -16.43 5.64
CA SER A 138 14.09 -16.15 6.76
C SER A 138 14.10 -17.31 7.74
N MET A 139 14.40 -17.09 9.02
CA MET A 139 14.03 -18.07 10.05
C MET A 139 12.50 -18.10 10.11
N ILE A 140 11.92 -19.27 9.82
CA ILE A 140 10.66 -19.63 10.46
C ILE A 140 11.03 -19.81 11.94
N HIS A 141 10.96 -18.72 12.72
CA HIS A 141 10.84 -18.89 14.16
C HIS A 141 9.46 -19.50 14.38
N ASN A 142 9.42 -20.83 14.49
CA ASN A 142 8.37 -21.54 15.18
C ASN A 142 8.22 -20.89 16.56
N TYR A 143 7.12 -20.18 16.76
CA TYR A 143 6.62 -19.92 18.11
C TYR A 143 5.33 -20.71 18.24
N HIS A 144 5.31 -21.51 19.31
CA HIS A 144 4.25 -22.36 19.80
C HIS A 144 2.88 -21.66 19.88
#